data_AF-A0A961T088-F1
#
_entry.id   AF-A0A961T088-F1
#
_cell.length_a   1.000
_cell.length_b   1.000
_cell.length_c   1.000
_cell.angle_alpha   90.00
_cell.angle_beta   90.00
_cell.angle_gamma   90.00
#
_symmetry.space_group_name_H-M   'P 1'
#
loop_
_entity.id
_entity.type
_entity.pdbx_description
1 polymer ?
#
loop_
_entity_poly.entity_id
_entity_poly.type
_entity_poly.pdbx_seq_one_letter_code
_entity_poly.pdbx_strand_id
1 'polypeptide(L)' 'MDAIRSSNLAWTRKRQRSSAWTRQNFKLPRHEARLAARAFLERYPKAAYGSEIESWRVLPDDIIEFTMRRYPTAD' A
#
# COMPACT_ATOMS: atom_id res chain seq x y z
N MET A 1 -19.94 -31.87 -11.08
CA MET A 1 -18.75 -31.21 -11.64
C MET A 1 -18.57 -29.91 -10.87
N ASP A 2 -17.57 -29.93 -9.98
CA ASP A 2 -16.88 -28.81 -9.30
C ASP A 2 -17.74 -27.82 -8.49
N ALA A 3 -17.98 -27.96 -7.18
CA ALA A 3 -17.14 -28.24 -6.00
C ALA A 3 -16.27 -27.04 -5.50
N ILE A 4 -16.83 -26.33 -4.49
CA ILE A 4 -16.17 -25.78 -3.26
C ILE A 4 -15.23 -24.56 -3.50
N ARG A 5 -15.38 -23.36 -2.88
CA ARG A 5 -15.26 -22.99 -1.44
C ARG A 5 -15.72 -21.53 -1.28
N SER A 6 -16.79 -21.21 -0.55
CA SER A 6 -16.92 -21.10 0.92
C SER A 6 -16.93 -19.65 1.39
N SER A 7 -18.09 -19.23 1.89
CA SER A 7 -18.29 -18.11 2.81
C SER A 7 -17.60 -18.37 4.15
N ASN A 8 -17.11 -17.33 4.83
CA ASN A 8 -16.91 -17.26 6.29
C ASN A 8 -17.00 -15.77 6.67
N LEU A 9 -18.08 -15.27 7.27
CA LEU A 9 -18.48 -15.30 8.68
C LEU A 9 -17.56 -14.54 9.66
N ALA A 10 -18.21 -13.60 10.36
CA ALA A 10 -18.08 -13.29 11.78
C ALA A 10 -17.05 -12.24 12.27
N TRP A 11 -17.66 -11.20 12.85
CA TRP A 11 -17.45 -10.70 14.22
C TRP A 11 -16.55 -9.48 14.48
N THR A 12 -17.24 -8.41 14.88
CA THR A 12 -16.94 -7.36 15.87
C THR A 12 -15.48 -6.92 16.14
N ARG A 13 -15.28 -5.59 16.10
CA ARG A 13 -15.09 -4.78 17.33
C ARG A 13 -15.25 -3.28 17.05
N LYS A 14 -16.10 -2.62 17.84
CA LYS A 14 -16.04 -1.16 18.00
C LYS A 14 -14.67 -0.76 18.59
N ARG A 15 -14.05 0.24 17.96
CA ARG A 15 -13.22 1.33 18.52
C ARG A 15 -12.14 0.96 19.56
N GLN A 16 -10.86 1.01 19.17
CA GLN A 16 -9.83 1.87 19.78
C GLN A 16 -8.46 1.69 19.10
N ARG A 17 -7.83 2.81 18.71
CA ARG A 17 -6.43 3.00 18.27
C ARG A 17 -6.10 2.70 16.80
N SER A 18 -6.22 3.74 15.97
CA SER A 18 -5.52 3.94 14.69
C SER A 18 -4.23 3.13 14.55
N SER A 19 -4.24 1.99 13.85
CA SER A 19 -2.98 1.23 13.65
C SER A 19 -2.98 0.17 12.54
N ALA A 20 -3.94 0.15 11.61
CA ALA A 20 -3.76 -0.59 10.36
C ALA A 20 -3.16 0.34 9.31
N TRP A 21 -1.90 0.11 8.94
CA TRP A 21 -1.23 0.81 7.84
C TRP A 21 -2.07 0.70 6.55
N THR A 22 -2.22 1.83 5.84
CA THR A 22 -2.75 1.84 4.48
C THR A 22 -1.63 1.54 3.52
N ARG A 23 -1.87 0.64 2.56
CA ARG A 23 -0.91 0.23 1.52
C ARG A 23 -1.45 0.51 0.13
N GLN A 24 -0.56 0.89 -0.77
CA GLN A 24 -0.87 1.06 -2.19
C GLN A 24 0.22 0.42 -3.03
N ASN A 25 -0.16 -0.50 -3.92
CA ASN A 25 0.74 -1.18 -4.83
C ASN A 25 0.77 -0.47 -6.20
N PHE A 26 1.95 -0.41 -6.79
CA PHE A 26 2.20 0.16 -8.11
C PHE A 26 3.06 -0.81 -8.93
N LYS A 27 2.80 -0.87 -10.23
CA LYS A 27 3.61 -1.59 -11.21
C LYS A 27 3.74 -0.73 -12.46
N LEU A 28 4.86 -0.02 -12.58
CA LEU A 28 5.07 1.04 -13.56
C LEU A 28 6.49 0.99 -14.15
N PRO A 29 6.73 1.52 -15.36
CA PRO A 29 8.08 1.75 -15.87
C PRO A 29 8.91 2.56 -14.88
N ARG A 30 10.23 2.34 -14.83
CA ARG A 30 11.12 2.93 -13.82
C ARG A 30 10.99 4.44 -13.63
N HIS A 31 10.87 5.19 -14.73
CA HIS A 31 10.70 6.65 -14.66
C HIS A 31 9.37 7.02 -13.99
N GLU A 32 8.27 6.40 -14.40
CA GLU A 32 6.94 6.63 -13.84
C GLU A 32 6.84 6.16 -12.38
N ALA A 33 7.47 5.05 -12.04
CA ALA A 33 7.54 4.55 -10.66
C ALA A 33 8.17 5.59 -9.71
N ARG A 34 9.24 6.26 -10.14
CA ARG A 34 9.87 7.35 -9.37
C ARG A 34 8.93 8.55 -9.20
N LEU A 35 8.23 8.93 -10.27
CA LEU A 35 7.24 10.02 -10.21
C LEU A 35 6.08 9.68 -9.27
N ALA A 36 5.55 8.46 -9.34
CA ALA A 36 4.49 7.99 -8.47
C ALA A 36 4.92 7.94 -7.00
N ALA A 37 6.11 7.43 -6.70
CA ALA A 37 6.65 7.42 -5.34
C ALA A 37 6.85 8.85 -4.80
N ARG A 38 7.38 9.77 -5.62
CA ARG A 38 7.54 11.17 -5.24
C ARG A 38 6.19 11.83 -4.97
N ALA A 39 5.23 11.68 -5.88
CA ALA A 39 3.88 12.23 -5.73
C ALA A 39 3.18 11.68 -4.48
N PHE A 40 3.38 10.40 -4.16
CA PHE A 40 2.84 9.80 -2.94
C PHE A 40 3.43 10.45 -1.69
N LEU A 41 4.75 10.62 -1.63
CA LEU A 41 5.44 11.22 -0.48
C LEU A 41 5.15 12.71 -0.33
N GLU A 42 4.89 13.41 -1.44
CA GLU A 42 4.43 14.80 -1.44
C GLU A 42 2.99 14.93 -0.92
N ARG A 43 2.11 14.01 -1.35
CA ARG A 43 0.71 13.96 -0.90
C ARG A 43 0.57 13.53 0.56
N TYR A 44 1.44 12.64 1.01
CA TYR A 44 1.47 12.08 2.37
C TYR A 44 2.88 12.21 2.94
N PRO A 45 3.25 13.36 3.51
CA PRO A 45 4.60 13.56 4.04
C PRO A 45 4.94 12.58 5.18
N LYS A 46 6.18 12.08 5.20
CA LYS A 46 6.64 11.10 6.20
C LYS A 46 6.45 11.56 7.65
N ALA A 47 6.68 12.84 7.92
CA ALA A 47 6.54 13.39 9.27
C ALA A 47 5.11 13.29 9.83
N ALA A 48 4.09 13.48 8.99
CA ALA A 48 2.69 13.42 9.40
C ALA A 48 2.09 12.02 9.24
N TYR A 49 2.52 11.26 8.23
CA TYR A 49 1.86 10.01 7.82
C TYR A 49 2.74 8.77 7.95
N GLY A 50 3.99 8.87 8.42
CA GLY A 50 4.92 7.73 8.49
C GLY A 50 5.11 7.04 7.13
N SER A 51 4.93 7.78 6.03
CA SER A 51 4.89 7.23 4.68
C SER A 51 6.26 6.71 4.22
N GLU A 52 6.28 5.55 3.55
CA GLU A 52 7.50 5.01 2.95
C GLU A 52 7.20 3.96 1.86
N ILE A 53 8.23 3.58 1.11
CA ILE A 53 8.21 2.37 0.28
C ILE A 53 8.44 1.18 1.23
N GLU A 54 7.44 0.32 1.36
CA GLU A 54 7.51 -0.89 2.18
C GLU A 54 8.31 -2.01 1.50
N SER A 55 8.12 -2.18 0.20
CA SER A 55 8.81 -3.19 -0.60
C SER A 55 8.89 -2.77 -2.06
N TRP A 56 9.92 -3.21 -2.77
CA TRP A 56 10.04 -3.00 -4.21
C TRP A 56 10.88 -4.09 -4.87
N ARG A 57 10.65 -4.31 -6.16
CA ARG A 57 11.46 -5.17 -7.02
C ARG A 57 11.48 -4.64 -8.45
N VAL A 58 12.56 -4.98 -9.16
CA VAL A 58 12.66 -4.77 -10.60
C VAL A 58 12.11 -6.00 -11.31
N LEU A 59 11.30 -5.80 -12.32
CA LEU A 59 10.75 -6.82 -13.22
C LEU A 59 11.42 -6.68 -14.61
N PRO A 60 11.20 -7.64 -15.53
CA PRO A 60 11.58 -7.46 -16.93
C PRO A 60 11.00 -6.17 -17.54
N ASP A 61 11.60 -5.71 -18.64
CA ASP A 61 11.21 -4.51 -19.38
C ASP A 61 11.31 -3.19 -18.57
N ASP A 62 12.24 -3.12 -17.63
CA ASP A 62 12.49 -1.96 -16.75
C ASP A 62 11.25 -1.48 -15.97
N ILE A 63 10.39 -2.44 -15.62
CA ILE A 63 9.22 -2.20 -14.77
C ILE A 63 9.63 -2.32 -13.30
N ILE A 64 9.14 -1.40 -12.47
CA ILE A 64 9.26 -1.45 -11.02
C ILE A 64 7.90 -1.80 -10.43
N GLU A 65 7.86 -2.84 -9.62
CA GLU A 65 6.73 -3.13 -8.75
C GLU A 65 7.09 -2.73 -7.32
N PHE A 66 6.27 -1.88 -6.70
CA PHE A 66 6.52 -1.41 -5.33
C PHE A 66 5.24 -1.19 -4.55
N THR A 67 5.36 -1.25 -3.23
CA THR A 67 4.27 -0.98 -2.29
C THR A 67 4.63 0.23 -1.44
N MET A 68 3.78 1.26 -1.47
CA MET A 68 3.82 2.36 -0.52
C MET A 68 3.01 1.99 0.73
N ARG A 69 3.46 2.42 1.91
CA ARG A 69 2.68 2.38 3.16
C ARG A 69 2.56 3.77 3.77
N ARG A 70 1.49 4.00 4.53
CA ARG A 70 1.29 5.18 5.39
C ARG A 70 0.30 4.91 6.52
N TYR A 71 0.29 5.74 7.54
CA TYR A 71 -0.80 5.79 8.50
C TYR A 71 -2.09 6.29 7.83
N PRO A 72 -3.27 5.76 8.25
CA PRO A 72 -4.56 6.17 7.67
C PRO A 72 -4.91 7.62 8.03
N THR A 73 -4.52 8.05 9.22
CA THR A 73 -4.69 9.41 9.76
C THR A 73 -3.32 9.97 10.12
N ALA A 74 -3.15 11.29 9.99
CA ALA A 74 -1.98 11.95 10.56
C ALA A 74 -2.04 11.93 12.09
N ASP A 75 -0.88 11.95 12.73
CA ASP A 75 -0.77 12.24 14.17
C ASP A 75 -1.05 13.72 14.48
#